data_AF-A0A9W6Z1F0-F1
#
_entry.id   AF-A0A9W6Z1F0-F1
#
_cell.length_a   1.000
_cell.length_b   1.000
_cell.length_c   1.000
_cell.angle_alpha   90.00
_cell.angle_beta   90.00
_cell.angle_gamma   90.00
#
_symmetry.space_group_name_H-M   'P 1'
#
loop_
_entity.id
_entity.type
_entity.pdbx_description
1 polymer ?
#
loop_
_entity_poly.entity_id
_entity_poly.type
_entity_poly.pdbx_seq_one_letter_code
_entity_poly.pdbx_strand_id
1 'polypeptide(L)'
;MEHVLALTDSIIQNTTSSNMVSFTTSLLTSLPLVVSVASAFSAPAAHYGTYSSVDGFFKQSDNSTDPKKFDYKDNLGLQDNLTWSELKEQINELNANADQGTDYKVFFFARHAEGYHNVAQDYYGDDAWNCYYSLIYVD
;
A
#
# COMPACT_ATOMS: atom_id res chain seq x y z
N MET A 1 -14.51 16.42 -10.48
CA MET A 1 -13.11 16.63 -10.08
C MET A 1 -12.61 15.29 -9.61
N GLU A 2 -11.92 14.58 -10.50
CA GLU A 2 -11.23 13.33 -10.20
C GLU A 2 -10.03 13.65 -9.29
N HIS A 3 -9.92 12.97 -8.15
CA HIS A 3 -8.74 13.05 -7.30
C HIS A 3 -8.03 11.69 -7.34
N VAL A 4 -7.08 11.56 -8.27
CA VAL A 4 -6.09 10.49 -8.28
C VAL A 4 -4.93 10.96 -7.39
N LEU A 5 -4.79 10.39 -6.20
CA LEU A 5 -3.63 10.61 -5.34
C LEU A 5 -2.56 9.58 -5.68
N ALA A 6 -1.54 10.03 -6.41
CA ALA A 6 -0.29 9.32 -6.58
C ALA A 6 0.49 9.31 -5.24
N LEU A 7 0.91 8.14 -4.79
CA LEU A 7 1.91 8.01 -3.73
C LEU A 7 3.11 7.27 -4.31
N THR A 8 4.16 8.03 -4.62
CA THR A 8 5.48 7.51 -4.92
C THR A 8 6.34 7.45 -3.66
N ASP A 9 7.22 6.46 -3.68
CA ASP A 9 8.49 6.33 -2.97
C ASP A 9 8.56 5.62 -1.60
N SER A 10 9.20 4.45 -1.70
CA SER A 10 10.28 3.95 -0.84
C SER A 10 9.96 3.15 0.43
N ILE A 11 9.69 1.84 0.28
CA ILE A 11 10.16 0.82 1.25
C ILE A 11 10.38 -0.52 0.51
N ILE A 12 11.63 -0.94 0.25
CA ILE A 12 12.07 -2.36 0.30
C ILE A 12 13.57 -2.44 0.65
N GLN A 13 13.90 -3.06 1.80
CA GLN A 13 15.20 -3.71 2.02
C GLN A 13 15.04 -5.21 1.76
N ASN A 14 15.91 -5.76 0.91
CA ASN A 14 15.86 -7.15 0.44
C ASN A 14 16.97 -7.96 1.13
N THR A 15 16.64 -9.12 1.70
CA THR A 15 17.63 -10.13 2.13
C THR A 15 17.21 -11.49 1.57
N THR A 16 18.04 -12.07 0.70
CA THR A 16 17.92 -13.47 0.26
C THR A 16 19.26 -14.17 0.45
N SER A 17 19.26 -15.28 1.19
CA SER A 17 20.42 -16.17 1.37
C SER A 17 20.43 -17.25 0.28
N SER A 18 21.61 -17.47 -0.32
CA SER A 18 21.83 -18.39 -1.43
C SER A 18 22.31 -19.77 -0.94
N ASN A 19 21.76 -20.85 -1.49
CA ASN A 19 22.29 -22.22 -1.33
C ASN A 19 23.28 -22.54 -2.48
N MET A 20 24.53 -22.88 -2.15
CA MET A 20 25.55 -23.32 -3.11
C MET A 20 25.63 -24.85 -3.20
N VAL A 21 25.69 -25.40 -4.41
CA VAL A 21 26.06 -26.81 -4.69
C VAL A 21 27.38 -26.83 -5.47
N SER A 22 28.30 -27.67 -5.04
CA SER A 22 29.69 -27.79 -5.53
C SER A 22 29.84 -28.91 -6.55
N PHE A 23 30.55 -28.66 -7.66
CA PHE A 23 31.01 -29.68 -8.60
C PHE A 23 32.51 -29.53 -8.87
N THR A 24 33.24 -30.64 -8.71
CA THR A 24 34.67 -30.78 -8.95
C THR A 24 34.95 -30.97 -10.45
N THR A 25 36.06 -30.41 -10.96
CA THR A 25 36.45 -30.50 -12.38
C THR A 25 37.77 -31.26 -12.55
N SER A 26 37.81 -32.12 -13.59
CA SER A 26 39.04 -32.75 -14.11
C SER A 26 39.47 -32.04 -15.39
N LEU A 27 40.78 -31.85 -15.55
CA LEU A 27 41.42 -30.87 -16.43
C LEU A 27 41.85 -31.52 -17.77
N LEU A 28 41.44 -30.97 -18.92
CA LEU A 28 42.23 -31.05 -20.17
C LEU A 28 41.75 -30.05 -21.25
N THR A 29 42.70 -29.20 -21.64
CA THR A 29 42.94 -28.55 -22.95
C THR A 29 42.06 -27.42 -23.49
N SER A 30 42.80 -26.50 -24.14
CA SER A 30 42.43 -25.53 -25.17
C SER A 30 42.26 -24.07 -24.71
N LEU A 31 42.61 -23.18 -25.65
CA LEU A 31 42.97 -21.77 -25.48
C LEU A 31 41.99 -20.96 -24.62
N PRO A 32 42.44 -19.89 -23.92
CA PRO A 32 41.53 -18.98 -23.27
C PRO A 32 40.82 -18.14 -24.35
N LEU A 33 39.67 -18.61 -24.82
CA LEU A 33 38.65 -17.73 -25.34
C LEU A 33 38.07 -17.00 -24.13
N VAL A 34 38.55 -15.79 -23.87
CA VAL A 34 37.94 -14.92 -22.86
C VAL A 34 36.60 -14.46 -23.41
N VAL A 35 35.56 -15.26 -23.20
CA VAL A 35 34.18 -14.80 -23.36
C VAL A 35 33.92 -13.90 -22.15
N SER A 36 34.07 -12.59 -22.34
CA SER A 36 33.50 -11.62 -21.42
C SER A 36 31.98 -11.78 -21.48
N VAL A 37 31.43 -12.62 -20.62
CA VAL A 37 30.02 -12.53 -20.24
C VAL A 37 29.91 -11.27 -19.40
N ALA A 38 29.77 -10.13 -20.07
CA ALA A 38 29.23 -8.94 -19.42
C ALA A 38 27.79 -9.29 -19.05
N SER A 39 27.60 -9.92 -17.90
CA SER A 39 26.30 -9.97 -17.25
C SER A 39 25.94 -8.52 -16.92
N ALA A 40 25.27 -7.86 -17.86
CA ALA A 40 24.53 -6.67 -17.57
C ALA A 40 23.48 -7.10 -16.54
N PHE A 41 23.78 -6.92 -15.26
CA PHE A 41 22.76 -6.87 -14.24
C PHE A 41 21.90 -5.66 -14.59
N SER A 42 20.88 -5.89 -15.40
CA SER A 42 19.78 -4.96 -15.50
C SER A 42 19.24 -4.85 -14.10
N ALA A 43 19.35 -3.66 -13.49
CA ALA A 43 18.55 -3.38 -12.32
C ALA A 43 17.10 -3.76 -12.67
N PRO A 44 16.38 -4.49 -11.80
CA PRO A 44 14.99 -4.81 -12.09
C PRO A 44 14.29 -3.48 -12.36
N ALA A 45 13.65 -3.37 -13.52
CA ALA A 45 12.79 -2.24 -13.81
C ALA A 45 11.83 -2.09 -12.63
N ALA A 46 11.61 -0.87 -12.15
CA ALA A 46 10.63 -0.61 -11.10
C ALA A 46 9.29 -1.23 -11.54
N HIS A 47 8.90 -2.30 -10.85
CA HIS A 47 7.68 -3.02 -11.17
C HIS A 47 6.55 -2.32 -10.43
N TYR A 48 5.88 -1.38 -11.11
CA TYR A 48 4.66 -0.77 -10.58
C TYR A 48 3.55 -1.81 -10.68
N GLY A 49 3.08 -2.32 -9.53
CA GLY A 49 1.89 -3.16 -9.47
C GLY A 49 0.64 -2.35 -9.82
N THR A 50 -0.35 -3.01 -10.43
CA THR A 50 -1.70 -2.45 -10.57
C THR A 50 -2.48 -2.70 -9.29
N TYR A 51 -3.21 -1.69 -8.82
CA TYR A 51 -4.06 -1.79 -7.64
C TYR A 51 -5.51 -1.52 -8.02
N SER A 52 -6.42 -2.30 -7.44
CA SER A 52 -7.87 -2.13 -7.55
C SER A 52 -8.53 -2.51 -6.24
N SER A 53 -9.70 -1.94 -5.95
CA SER A 53 -10.54 -2.37 -4.83
C SER A 53 -11.35 -3.61 -5.21
N VAL A 54 -11.66 -4.44 -4.22
CA VAL A 54 -12.66 -5.51 -4.33
C VAL A 54 -13.91 -5.07 -3.56
N ASP A 55 -15.05 -5.12 -4.23
CA ASP A 55 -16.32 -4.68 -3.66
C ASP A 55 -16.95 -5.77 -2.76
N GLY A 56 -18.01 -5.41 -2.03
CA GLY A 56 -18.81 -6.37 -1.26
C GLY A 56 -18.36 -6.61 0.19
N PHE A 57 -17.19 -6.12 0.59
CA PHE A 57 -16.70 -6.21 1.98
C PHE A 57 -17.01 -4.96 2.81
N PHE A 58 -16.89 -3.80 2.18
CA PHE A 58 -16.94 -2.50 2.84
C PHE A 58 -17.99 -1.62 2.19
N LYS A 59 -18.80 -0.94 3.00
CA LYS A 59 -19.86 -0.01 2.59
C LYS A 59 -19.29 1.12 1.72
N GLN A 60 -18.03 1.53 1.94
CA GLN A 60 -17.33 2.57 1.18
C GLN A 60 -17.22 2.26 -0.32
N SER A 61 -17.17 0.98 -0.69
CA SER A 61 -17.06 0.53 -2.08
C SER A 61 -18.42 0.35 -2.76
N ASP A 62 -19.53 0.48 -2.02
CA ASP A 62 -20.88 0.32 -2.57
C ASP A 62 -21.37 1.63 -3.18
N ASN A 63 -21.77 1.59 -4.46
CA ASN A 63 -22.32 2.74 -5.18
C ASN A 63 -23.62 3.30 -4.57
N SER A 64 -24.30 2.53 -3.70
CA SER A 64 -25.50 2.97 -2.99
C SER A 64 -25.20 3.71 -1.68
N THR A 65 -23.95 3.72 -1.20
CA THR A 65 -23.57 4.42 0.02
C THR A 65 -23.58 5.93 -0.18
N ASP A 66 -24.38 6.63 0.62
CA ASP A 66 -24.39 8.10 0.66
C ASP A 66 -23.20 8.60 1.50
N PRO A 67 -22.17 9.23 0.89
CA PRO A 67 -20.96 9.65 1.59
C PRO A 67 -21.23 10.76 2.62
N LYS A 68 -22.38 11.45 2.56
CA LYS A 68 -22.75 12.48 3.54
C LYS A 68 -23.39 11.91 4.80
N LYS A 69 -23.92 10.68 4.73
CA LYS A 69 -24.59 10.01 5.84
C LYS A 69 -23.80 8.83 6.40
N PHE A 70 -22.79 8.37 5.66
CA PHE A 70 -21.93 7.28 6.06
C PHE A 70 -21.06 7.66 7.27
N ASP A 71 -21.15 6.85 8.34
CA ASP A 71 -20.24 6.91 9.47
C ASP A 71 -19.15 5.84 9.33
N TYR A 72 -17.95 6.26 8.94
CA TYR A 72 -16.80 5.37 8.79
C TYR A 72 -16.32 4.76 10.12
N LYS A 73 -16.78 5.26 11.27
CA LYS A 73 -16.44 4.71 12.58
C LYS A 73 -17.30 3.49 12.93
N ASP A 74 -18.48 3.38 12.31
CA ASP A 74 -19.35 2.22 12.49
C ASP A 74 -18.74 0.99 11.82
N ASN A 75 -18.22 0.07 12.65
CA ASN A 75 -17.58 -1.17 12.23
C ASN A 75 -16.51 -0.99 11.12
N LEU A 76 -15.84 0.17 11.07
CA LEU A 76 -14.92 0.59 9.98
C LEU A 76 -15.53 0.51 8.57
N GLY A 77 -16.86 0.55 8.48
CA GLY A 77 -17.62 0.38 7.26
C GLY A 77 -17.74 -1.07 6.79
N LEU A 78 -17.41 -2.08 7.59
CA LEU A 78 -17.70 -3.48 7.24
C LEU A 78 -19.20 -3.66 7.00
N GLN A 79 -19.56 -4.45 5.99
CA GLN A 79 -20.96 -4.74 5.67
C GLN A 79 -21.70 -5.41 6.85
N ASP A 80 -22.97 -5.07 7.05
CA ASP A 80 -23.74 -5.50 8.23
C ASP A 80 -23.99 -7.01 8.28
N ASN A 81 -23.96 -7.66 7.12
CA ASN A 81 -24.09 -9.11 6.97
C ASN A 81 -22.75 -9.85 7.05
N LEU A 82 -21.67 -9.19 7.47
CA LEU A 82 -20.33 -9.75 7.52
C LEU A 82 -19.66 -9.48 8.87
N THR A 83 -19.05 -10.50 9.44
CA THR A 83 -18.20 -10.39 10.62
C THR A 83 -16.72 -10.27 10.23
N TRP A 84 -15.90 -9.73 11.15
CA TRP A 84 -14.44 -9.68 10.94
C TRP A 84 -13.79 -11.06 10.76
N SER A 85 -14.37 -12.09 11.38
CA SER A 85 -13.89 -13.47 11.21
C SER A 85 -14.16 -13.98 9.80
N GLU A 86 -15.38 -13.76 9.29
CA GLU A 86 -15.76 -14.14 7.93
C GLU A 86 -14.97 -13.34 6.89
N LEU A 87 -14.73 -12.04 7.12
CA LEU A 87 -13.85 -11.23 6.27
C LEU A 87 -12.45 -11.86 6.18
N LYS A 88 -11.88 -12.26 7.32
CA LYS A 88 -10.55 -12.87 7.36
C LYS A 88 -10.51 -14.19 6.61
N GLU A 89 -11.54 -15.03 6.77
CA GLU A 89 -11.68 -16.28 6.02
C GLU A 89 -11.76 -16.03 4.52
N GLN A 90 -12.61 -15.10 4.07
CA GLN A 90 -12.75 -14.75 2.67
C GLN A 90 -11.45 -14.18 2.06
N ILE A 91 -10.68 -13.37 2.79
CA ILE A 91 -9.36 -12.91 2.32
C ILE A 91 -8.37 -14.07 2.19
N ASN A 92 -8.40 -15.03 3.10
CA ASN A 92 -7.55 -16.23 2.99
C ASN A 92 -7.94 -17.06 1.78
N GLU A 93 -9.25 -17.24 1.52
CA GLU A 93 -9.76 -17.94 0.34
C GLU A 93 -9.37 -17.22 -0.95
N LEU A 94 -9.50 -15.88 -1.01
CA LEU A 94 -9.07 -15.09 -2.16
C LEU A 94 -7.58 -15.27 -2.47
N ASN A 95 -6.73 -15.23 -1.44
CA ASN A 95 -5.29 -15.44 -1.62
C ASN A 95 -4.94 -16.89 -1.98
N ALA A 96 -5.65 -17.89 -1.42
CA ALA A 96 -5.43 -19.30 -1.74
C ALA A 96 -5.76 -19.63 -3.21
N ASN A 97 -6.67 -18.87 -3.81
CA ASN A 97 -7.11 -19.04 -5.20
C ASN A 97 -6.59 -17.93 -6.13
N ALA A 98 -5.64 -17.10 -5.68
CA ALA A 98 -5.11 -15.99 -6.47
C ALA A 98 -4.20 -16.48 -7.61
N ASP A 99 -4.30 -15.81 -8.76
CA ASP A 99 -3.35 -15.99 -9.86
C ASP A 99 -1.94 -15.56 -9.44
N GLN A 100 -0.93 -16.13 -10.08
CA GLN A 100 0.47 -15.79 -9.80
C GLN A 100 0.70 -14.28 -9.94
N GLY A 101 1.19 -13.65 -8.85
CA GLY A 101 1.47 -12.21 -8.80
C GLY A 101 0.30 -11.34 -8.32
N THR A 102 -0.81 -11.95 -7.89
CA THR A 102 -1.94 -11.26 -7.27
C THR A 102 -1.98 -11.53 -5.76
N ASP A 103 -2.12 -10.47 -4.97
CA ASP A 103 -2.32 -10.55 -3.53
C ASP A 103 -3.56 -9.72 -3.13
N TYR A 104 -4.38 -10.26 -2.24
CA TYR A 104 -5.50 -9.54 -1.63
C TYR A 104 -5.13 -9.11 -0.22
N LYS A 105 -5.21 -7.80 0.04
CA LYS A 105 -4.83 -7.18 1.32
C LYS A 105 -5.89 -6.17 1.75
N VAL A 106 -6.08 -6.02 3.06
CA VAL A 106 -6.94 -4.98 3.63
C VAL A 106 -6.08 -3.82 4.10
N PHE A 107 -6.45 -2.61 3.69
CA PHE A 107 -5.80 -1.38 4.11
C PHE A 107 -6.74 -0.55 4.97
N PHE A 108 -6.22 -0.05 6.09
CA PHE A 108 -6.92 0.92 6.92
C PHE A 108 -6.25 2.28 6.76
N PHE A 109 -6.99 3.23 6.23
CA PHE A 109 -6.56 4.62 6.12
C PHE A 109 -7.21 5.43 7.24
N ALA A 110 -6.42 5.80 8.24
CA ALA A 110 -6.87 6.63 9.35
C ALA A 110 -6.40 8.07 9.18
N ARG A 111 -7.30 9.04 9.40
CA ARG A 111 -6.89 10.44 9.62
C ARG A 111 -6.12 10.50 10.94
N HIS A 112 -5.12 11.39 11.01
CA HIS A 112 -4.48 11.72 12.28
C HIS A 112 -5.53 12.15 13.33
N ALA A 113 -5.20 11.94 14.60
CA ALA A 113 -6.04 12.39 15.71
C ALA A 113 -6.15 13.93 15.73
N GLU A 114 -7.08 14.44 16.53
CA GLU A 114 -7.26 15.87 16.72
C GLU A 114 -5.98 16.53 17.27
N GLY A 115 -5.49 17.55 16.57
CA GLY A 115 -4.35 18.35 17.02
C GLY A 115 -4.81 19.70 17.57
N TYR A 116 -3.93 20.37 18.34
CA TYR A 116 -4.20 21.71 18.89
C TYR A 116 -4.61 22.74 17.82
N HIS A 117 -4.16 22.58 16.57
CA HIS A 117 -4.56 23.45 15.47
C HIS A 117 -6.05 23.29 15.09
N ASN A 118 -6.61 22.08 15.16
CA ASN A 118 -8.05 21.86 14.92
C ASN A 118 -8.88 22.51 16.03
N VAL A 119 -8.47 22.29 17.29
CA VAL A 119 -9.12 22.89 18.46
C VAL A 119 -9.06 24.42 18.40
N ALA A 120 -7.92 24.97 17.98
CA ALA A 120 -7.75 26.42 17.84
C ALA A 120 -8.63 26.99 16.72
N GLN A 121 -8.75 26.31 15.57
CA GLN A 121 -9.67 26.73 14.51
C GLN A 121 -11.13 26.75 14.99
N ASP A 122 -11.58 25.72 15.70
CA ASP A 122 -12.93 25.68 16.27
C ASP A 122 -13.16 26.78 17.32
N TYR A 123 -12.14 27.07 18.14
CA TYR A 123 -12.23 28.09 19.19
C TYR A 123 -12.23 29.53 18.65
N TYR A 124 -11.35 29.83 17.69
CA TYR A 124 -11.18 31.19 17.13
C TYR A 124 -12.09 31.47 15.94
N GLY A 125 -12.67 30.43 15.32
CA GLY A 125 -13.49 30.52 14.12
C GLY A 125 -12.68 30.72 12.84
N ASP A 126 -13.28 30.34 11.71
CA ASP A 126 -12.62 30.33 10.40
C ASP A 126 -12.03 31.68 10.00
N ASP A 127 -12.74 32.78 10.27
CA ASP A 127 -12.29 34.12 9.89
C ASP A 127 -10.98 34.50 10.59
N ALA A 128 -10.92 34.36 11.91
CA ALA A 128 -9.72 34.71 12.68
C ALA A 128 -8.60 33.69 12.46
N TRP A 129 -8.94 32.41 12.29
CA TRP A 129 -7.99 31.35 11.96
C TRP A 129 -7.28 31.62 10.64
N ASN A 130 -8.04 31.89 9.57
CA ASN A 130 -7.50 32.15 8.24
C ASN A 130 -6.74 33.48 8.16
N CYS A 131 -7.16 34.51 8.91
CA CYS A 131 -6.52 35.82 8.86
C CYS A 131 -5.26 35.92 9.73
N TYR A 132 -5.18 35.18 10.84
CA TYR A 132 -4.12 35.38 11.84
C TYR A 132 -3.48 34.07 12.27
N TYR A 133 -4.24 33.16 12.89
CA TYR A 133 -3.64 32.05 13.65
C TYR A 133 -2.97 30.97 12.78
N SER A 134 -3.50 30.70 11.58
CA SER A 134 -2.90 29.74 10.63
C SER A 134 -1.63 30.25 9.96
N LEU A 135 -1.35 31.55 10.04
CA LEU A 135 -0.21 32.21 9.39
C LEU A 135 0.98 32.43 10.34
N ILE A 136 0.83 32.09 11.62
CA ILE A 136 1.89 32.26 12.61
C ILE A 136 2.96 31.21 12.34
N TYR A 137 4.12 31.67 11.87
CA TYR A 137 5.32 30.85 11.83
C TYR A 137 5.87 30.71 13.25
N VAL A 138 6.05 29.47 13.68
CA VAL A 138 6.78 29.14 14.91
C VAL A 138 8.19 28.76 14.47
N ASP A 139 9.15 29.59 14.86
CA ASP A 139 10.60 29.47 14.64
C ASP A 139 11.27 28.38 15.49
#